data_AF-A0A2V6V7F7-F1
#
_entry.id   AF-A0A2V6V7F7-F1
#
_cell.length_a   1.000
_cell.length_b   1.000
_cell.length_c   1.000
_cell.angle_alpha   90.00
_cell.angle_beta   90.00
_cell.angle_gamma   90.00
#
_symmetry.space_group_name_H-M   'P 1'
#
loop_
_entity.id
_entity.type
_entity.pdbx_description
1 polymer ?
#
loop_
_entity_poly.entity_id
_entity_poly.type
_entity_poly.pdbx_seq_one_letter_code
_entity_poly.pdbx_strand_id
1 'polypeptide(L)' 'MEGRRRLRLSGFTIVWRGTPGLDDWVAYIAKPKSKKLILVDGAAERRVKTLLSRLQTMSKRGVEKLAKG' A
#
# COMPACT_ATOMS: atom_id res chain seq x y z
N MET A 1 1.31 -14.23 -3.66
CA MET A 1 0.02 -13.59 -4.02
C MET A 1 0.25 -12.12 -4.33
N GLU A 2 -0.50 -11.57 -5.29
CA GLU A 2 -0.48 -10.15 -5.62
C GLU A 2 -1.91 -9.62 -5.68
N GLY A 3 -2.10 -8.36 -5.31
CA GLY A 3 -3.38 -7.67 -5.45
C GLY A 3 -3.21 -6.19 -5.73
N ARG A 4 -4.26 -5.59 -6.27
CA ARG A 4 -4.30 -4.17 -6.66
C ARG A 4 -5.65 -3.57 -6.33
N ARG A 5 -5.67 -2.34 -5.81
CA ARG A 5 -6.91 -1.61 -5.49
C ARG A 5 -6.75 -0.12 -5.72
N ARG A 6 -7.73 0.49 -6.37
CA ARG A 6 -7.87 1.95 -6.46
C ARG A 6 -8.60 2.46 -5.23
N LEU A 7 -7.99 3.40 -4.52
CA LEU A 7 -8.56 4.10 -3.38
C LEU A 7 -9.52 5.17 -3.89
N ARG A 8 -10.77 5.16 -3.39
CA ARG A 8 -11.81 6.10 -3.84
C ARG A 8 -11.48 7.53 -3.45
N LEU A 9 -11.01 7.76 -2.22
CA LEU A 9 -10.79 9.11 -1.69
C LEU A 9 -9.49 9.76 -2.20
N SER A 10 -8.38 9.04 -2.20
CA SER A 10 -7.08 9.58 -2.63
C SER A 10 -6.83 9.47 -4.14
N GLY A 11 -7.62 8.64 -4.84
CA GLY A 11 -7.44 8.33 -6.27
C GLY A 11 -6.23 7.44 -6.58
N PHE A 12 -5.40 7.12 -5.58
CA PHE A 12 -4.21 6.29 -5.77
C PHE A 12 -4.58 4.84 -6.05
N THR A 13 -3.73 4.17 -6.81
CA THR A 13 -3.79 2.72 -6.92
C THR A 13 -2.70 2.12 -6.05
N ILE A 14 -3.08 1.27 -5.11
CA ILE A 14 -2.15 0.52 -4.26
C ILE A 14 -1.98 -0.87 -4.86
N VAL A 15 -0.74 -1.32 -4.90
CA VAL A 15 -0.37 -2.69 -5.25
C VAL A 15 0.27 -3.30 -4.02
N TRP A 16 -0.02 -4.56 -3.77
CA TRP A 16 0.61 -5.32 -2.70
C TRP A 16 0.92 -6.73 -3.18
N ARG A 17 1.98 -7.31 -2.65
CA ARG A 17 2.38 -8.69 -2.92
C ARG A 17 3.11 -9.28 -1.72
N GLY A 18 3.05 -10.59 -1.59
CA GLY A 18 3.74 -11.34 -0.56
C GLY A 18 3.34 -12.81 -0.61
N THR A 19 3.96 -13.61 0.24
CA THR A 19 3.73 -15.04 0.32
C THR A 19 2.83 -15.35 1.52
N PRO A 20 1.71 -16.06 1.34
CA PRO A 20 0.87 -16.46 2.47
C PRO A 20 1.69 -17.22 3.52
N GLY A 21 1.55 -16.81 4.79
CA GLY A 21 2.29 -17.43 5.90
C GLY A 21 3.73 -16.95 6.09
N LEU A 22 4.25 -16.06 5.24
CA LEU A 22 5.55 -15.41 5.44
C LEU A 22 5.38 -13.91 5.71
N ASP A 23 6.39 -13.31 6.36
CA ASP A 23 6.47 -11.88 6.66
C ASP A 23 7.20 -11.10 5.57
N ASP A 24 7.02 -11.48 4.31
CA ASP A 24 7.63 -10.89 3.12
C ASP A 24 6.70 -9.91 2.38
N TRP A 25 5.58 -9.50 2.99
CA TRP A 25 4.62 -8.67 2.29
C TRP A 25 5.08 -7.23 2.13
N VAL A 26 4.83 -6.68 0.95
CA VAL A 26 5.11 -5.30 0.57
C VAL A 26 3.84 -4.66 -0.01
N ALA A 27 3.61 -3.40 0.30
CA ALA A 27 2.57 -2.59 -0.35
C ALA A 27 3.12 -1.23 -0.78
N TYR A 28 2.75 -0.79 -1.99
CA TYR A 28 3.25 0.46 -2.56
C TYR A 28 2.19 1.15 -3.44
N ILE A 29 2.36 2.46 -3.64
CA ILE A 29 1.54 3.23 -4.56
C ILE A 29 2.04 2.98 -6.00
N ALA A 30 1.18 2.49 -6.88
CA ALA A 30 1.43 2.43 -8.31
C ALA A 30 1.41 3.85 -8.89
N LYS A 31 2.59 4.47 -9.02
CA LYS A 31 2.79 5.74 -9.73
C LYS A 31 3.46 5.50 -11.09
N PRO A 32 3.08 6.26 -12.13
CA PRO A 32 3.59 6.01 -13.48
C PRO A 32 5.02 6.48 -13.74
N LYS A 33 5.67 7.35 -12.94
CA LYS A 33 6.92 7.98 -13.43
C LYS A 33 8.09 8.37 -12.51
N SER A 34 8.20 8.10 -11.20
CA SER A 34 9.46 8.54 -10.50
C SER A 34 9.99 7.77 -9.29
N LYS A 35 9.20 6.98 -8.55
CA LYS A 35 9.72 6.06 -7.52
C LYS A 35 8.55 5.25 -7.00
N LYS A 36 8.77 3.96 -6.66
CA LYS A 36 7.78 3.21 -5.88
C LYS A 36 7.71 3.86 -4.50
N LEU A 37 6.57 4.44 -4.17
CA LEU A 37 6.31 4.96 -2.82
C LEU A 37 5.85 3.78 -1.97
N ILE A 38 6.76 3.25 -1.18
CA ILE A 38 6.55 2.08 -0.32
C ILE A 38 5.75 2.54 0.90
N LEU A 39 4.66 1.84 1.19
CA LEU A 39 3.81 2.08 2.36
C LEU A 39 4.17 1.13 3.50
N VAL A 40 4.59 -0.10 3.14
CA VAL A 40 5.11 -1.10 4.06
C VAL A 40 5.98 -2.08 3.27
N ASP A 41 7.04 -2.57 3.89
CA ASP A 41 7.98 -3.56 3.36
C ASP A 41 8.32 -4.56 4.48
N GLY A 42 8.45 -5.84 4.15
CA GLY A 42 8.79 -6.91 5.12
C GLY A 42 7.78 -7.05 6.26
N ALA A 43 6.49 -7.18 5.93
CA ALA A 43 5.42 -7.30 6.93
C ALA A 43 4.60 -8.58 6.80
N ALA A 44 3.93 -8.94 7.90
CA ALA A 44 2.87 -9.93 7.88
C ALA A 44 1.70 -9.49 6.98
N GLU A 45 1.04 -10.44 6.34
CA GLU A 45 -0.17 -10.22 5.52
C GLU A 45 -1.23 -9.40 6.26
N ARG A 46 -1.47 -9.71 7.54
CA ARG A 46 -2.46 -9.02 8.39
C ARG A 46 -2.19 -7.51 8.46
N ARG A 47 -0.92 -7.11 8.56
CA ARG A 47 -0.53 -5.70 8.62
C ARG A 47 -0.84 -4.99 7.31
N VAL A 48 -0.62 -5.65 6.17
CA VAL A 48 -1.00 -5.12 4.85
C VAL A 48 -2.52 -4.94 4.75
N LYS A 49 -3.32 -5.94 5.17
CA LYS A 49 -4.79 -5.84 5.14
C LYS A 49 -5.33 -4.68 6.01
N THR A 50 -4.79 -4.51 7.21
CA THR A 50 -5.13 -3.37 8.08
C THR A 50 -4.74 -2.03 7.43
N LEU A 51 -3.54 -1.95 6.85
CA LEU A 51 -3.08 -0.77 6.13
C LEU A 51 -4.03 -0.42 4.98
N LEU A 52 -4.42 -1.39 4.14
CA LEU A 52 -5.35 -1.18 3.03
C LEU A 52 -6.72 -0.68 3.48
N SER A 53 -7.19 -1.11 4.64
CA SER A 53 -8.45 -0.64 5.23
C SER A 53 -8.34 0.82 5.67
N ARG A 54 -7.25 1.18 6.34
CA ARG A 54 -6.97 2.57 6.77
C ARG A 54 -6.79 3.51 5.57
N LEU A 55 -6.08 3.08 4.52
CA LEU A 55 -5.82 3.92 3.34
C LEU A 55 -7.09 4.32 2.58
N GLN A 56 -8.18 3.55 2.68
CA GLN A 56 -9.45 3.85 2.00
C GLN A 56 -10.09 5.15 2.50
N THR A 57 -9.89 5.50 3.77
CA THR A 57 -10.44 6.71 4.39
C THR A 57 -9.43 7.85 4.45
N MET A 58 -8.23 7.68 3.89
CA MET A 58 -7.19 8.70 3.89
C MET A 58 -7.23 9.59 2.64
N SER A 59 -7.00 10.88 2.85
CA SER A 59 -6.81 11.85 1.77
C SER A 59 -5.51 11.57 1.01
N LYS A 60 -5.43 12.08 -0.23
CA LYS A 60 -4.24 11.96 -1.07
C LYS A 60 -2.96 12.38 -0.33
N ARG A 61 -2.98 13.56 0.31
CA ARG A 61 -1.83 14.08 1.06
C ARG A 61 -1.44 13.18 2.24
N GLY A 62 -2.42 12.61 2.94
CA GLY A 62 -2.18 11.68 4.04
C GLY A 62 -1.49 10.40 3.58
N VAL A 63 -1.96 9.82 2.47
CA VAL A 63 -1.34 8.63 1.87
C VAL A 63 0.08 8.91 1.39
N GLU A 64 0.32 10.08 0.77
CA GLU A 64 1.68 10.45 0.35
C GLU A 64 2.63 10.70 1.51
N LYS A 65 2.14 11.29 2.61
CA LYS A 65 2.95 11.47 3.84
C LYS A 65 3.34 10.11 4.41
N LEU A 66 2.38 9.19 4.54
CA LEU A 66 2.64 7.85 5.06
C LEU A 66 3.65 7.07 4.21
N ALA A 67 3.66 7.27 2.89
CA ALA A 67 4.59 6.59 1.99
C ALA A 67 5.98 7.23 1.88
N LYS A 68 6.18 8.41 2.46
CA LYS A 68 7.46 9.14 2.44
C LYS A 68 8.25 9.02 3.75
N GLY A 69 7.61 8.54 4.83
CA GLY A 69 8.15 8.64 6.19
C GLY A 69 7.75 9.96 6.83
#